data_AF-A0A352X830-F1
#
_entry.id   AF-A0A352X830-F1
#
_cell.length_a   1.000
_cell.length_b   1.000
_cell.length_c   1.000
_cell.angle_alpha   90.00
_cell.angle_beta   90.00
_cell.angle_gamma   90.00
#
_symmetry.space_group_name_H-M   'P 1'
#
loop_
_entity.id
_entity.type
_entity.pdbx_description
1 polymer ?
#
loop_
_entity_poly.entity_id
_entity_poly.type
_entity_poly.pdbx_seq_one_letter_code
_entity_poly.pdbx_strand_id
1 'polypeptide(L)'
;MMNSTLVRHSTLLAGVVTAISLSILTDTANAATIVNGGFETGNFSGWTLVNQPGGSGNWFVTSGSVSPQSAHSIPLPTEGTKFAVTDQSGPGSHVLFQDISLEAGFQHILSFNWIAENWDGRGLFNPGTMNQNTRPNQQFRIDLVPVGFTNWFAPSSSAGILTNILAPVAQNAPVNQWNNLTFDLTPWAGSTVRLAFREVDNQWFFNAGVDQVKIASTPVSVPEPNSTLGLFVLGSLGIGAIAKRKLNKKNQDDNLN
;
A
#
# COMPACT_ATOMS: atom_id res chain seq x y z
N MET A 1 51.85 26.29 -68.56
CA MET A 1 51.32 25.02 -68.02
C MET A 1 50.45 25.34 -66.82
N MET A 2 49.16 25.00 -66.93
CA MET A 2 48.14 24.69 -65.91
C MET A 2 47.86 25.62 -64.70
N ASN A 3 46.61 26.10 -64.71
CA ASN A 3 45.68 26.53 -63.65
C ASN A 3 45.95 26.06 -62.21
N SER A 4 45.57 26.90 -61.23
CA SER A 4 44.44 26.59 -60.31
C SER A 4 44.07 27.78 -59.40
N THR A 5 42.81 28.20 -59.48
CA THR A 5 42.06 28.99 -58.50
C THR A 5 41.84 28.20 -57.20
N LEU A 6 41.86 28.85 -56.03
CA LEU A 6 41.24 28.29 -54.83
C LEU A 6 40.34 29.31 -54.11
N VAL A 7 39.08 28.90 -53.99
CA VAL A 7 37.93 29.60 -53.39
C VAL A 7 37.97 29.47 -51.86
N ARG A 8 37.76 30.60 -51.16
CA ARG A 8 37.59 30.64 -49.69
C ARG A 8 36.29 29.93 -49.29
N HIS A 9 36.39 28.85 -48.52
CA HIS A 9 35.25 28.21 -47.88
C HIS A 9 35.17 28.65 -46.42
N SER A 10 34.18 29.47 -46.11
CA SER A 10 33.75 29.77 -44.74
C SER A 10 32.75 28.71 -44.30
N THR A 11 33.17 27.75 -43.48
CA THR A 11 32.30 26.73 -42.90
C THR A 11 31.66 27.25 -41.61
N LEU A 12 30.36 27.55 -41.67
CA LEU A 12 29.51 27.67 -40.48
C LEU A 12 29.20 26.25 -39.97
N LEU A 13 29.72 25.88 -38.79
CA LEU A 13 29.24 24.71 -38.07
C LEU A 13 27.86 25.00 -37.48
N ALA A 14 26.83 24.35 -38.02
CA ALA A 14 25.51 24.30 -37.40
C ALA A 14 25.58 23.34 -36.20
N GLY A 15 25.30 23.85 -34.99
CA GLY A 15 25.18 23.03 -33.79
C GLY A 15 23.96 22.12 -33.86
N VAL A 16 24.19 20.82 -33.79
CA VAL A 16 23.13 19.82 -33.62
C VAL A 16 22.75 19.83 -32.14
N VAL A 17 21.54 20.29 -31.83
CA VAL A 17 20.93 20.10 -30.50
C VAL A 17 20.29 18.72 -30.51
N THR A 18 20.92 17.76 -29.82
CA THR A 18 20.32 16.44 -29.59
C THR A 18 19.29 16.57 -28.48
N ALA A 19 18.01 16.53 -28.83
CA ALA A 19 16.94 16.39 -27.84
C ALA A 19 16.95 14.95 -27.32
N ILE A 20 17.36 14.76 -26.07
CA ILE A 20 17.19 13.49 -25.35
C ILE A 20 15.73 13.44 -24.93
N SER A 21 14.90 12.70 -25.67
CA SER A 21 13.53 12.39 -25.27
C SER A 21 13.60 11.42 -24.08
N LEU A 22 13.35 11.93 -22.87
CA LEU A 22 13.12 11.13 -21.69
C LEU A 22 11.76 10.44 -21.83
N SER A 23 11.74 9.23 -22.36
CA SER A 23 10.53 8.39 -22.39
C SER A 23 10.24 7.92 -20.96
N ILE A 24 9.36 8.64 -20.27
CA ILE A 24 8.80 8.23 -18.99
C ILE A 24 7.96 6.99 -19.27
N LEU A 25 8.40 5.82 -18.79
CA LEU A 25 7.53 4.64 -18.72
C LEU A 25 6.45 4.98 -17.70
N THR A 26 5.27 5.38 -18.17
CA THR A 26 4.10 5.52 -17.30
C THR A 26 3.56 4.12 -17.06
N ASP A 27 3.97 3.49 -15.96
CA ASP A 27 3.20 2.37 -15.43
C ASP A 27 1.78 2.91 -15.16
N THR A 28 0.77 2.22 -15.67
CA THR A 28 -0.62 2.59 -15.37
C THR A 28 -0.83 2.32 -13.89
N ALA A 29 -0.82 3.38 -13.07
CA ALA A 29 -1.07 3.26 -11.65
C ALA A 29 -2.45 2.62 -11.42
N ASN A 30 -2.46 1.48 -10.73
CA ASN A 30 -3.67 0.71 -10.43
C ASN A 30 -4.12 0.98 -9.00
N ALA A 31 -5.42 0.78 -8.72
CA ALA A 31 -5.89 0.78 -7.35
C ALA A 31 -5.18 -0.32 -6.53
N ALA A 32 -4.83 -0.02 -5.29
CA ALA A 32 -4.35 -1.04 -4.37
C ALA A 32 -5.42 -2.13 -4.19
N THR A 33 -5.00 -3.39 -4.15
CA THR A 33 -5.90 -4.54 -4.05
C THR A 33 -5.52 -5.42 -2.87
N ILE A 34 -6.53 -6.10 -2.31
CA ILE A 34 -6.35 -7.19 -1.36
C ILE A 34 -6.77 -8.48 -2.07
N VAL A 35 -5.85 -9.43 -2.16
CA VAL A 35 -6.18 -10.77 -2.68
C VAL A 35 -6.93 -11.53 -1.59
N ASN A 36 -8.09 -12.09 -1.95
CA ASN A 36 -8.88 -12.97 -1.08
C ASN A 36 -9.18 -12.34 0.30
N GLY A 37 -9.59 -11.07 0.31
CA GLY A 37 -9.83 -10.30 1.54
C GLY A 37 -11.05 -10.75 2.36
N GLY A 38 -12.00 -11.44 1.73
CA GLY A 38 -13.13 -12.14 2.39
C GLY A 38 -12.90 -13.64 2.55
N PHE A 39 -11.71 -14.18 2.23
CA PHE A 39 -11.35 -15.59 2.46
C PHE A 39 -12.23 -16.64 1.73
N GLU A 40 -13.00 -16.22 0.72
CA GLU A 40 -13.96 -17.05 0.00
C GLU A 40 -13.34 -18.18 -0.84
N THR A 41 -12.02 -18.15 -1.08
CA THR A 41 -11.32 -19.26 -1.74
C THR A 41 -11.27 -20.55 -0.89
N GLY A 42 -11.68 -20.48 0.38
CA GLY A 42 -11.66 -21.61 1.30
C GLY A 42 -10.29 -21.92 1.90
N ASN A 43 -9.28 -21.11 1.58
CA ASN A 43 -7.94 -21.17 2.15
C ASN A 43 -7.32 -19.76 2.19
N PHE A 44 -6.05 -19.69 2.55
CA PHE A 44 -5.28 -18.44 2.65
C PHE A 44 -4.54 -18.07 1.36
N SER A 45 -5.08 -18.39 0.17
CA SER A 45 -4.48 -17.95 -1.09
C SER A 45 -4.30 -16.42 -1.09
N GLY A 46 -3.08 -15.95 -1.41
CA GLY A 46 -2.72 -14.53 -1.34
C GLY A 46 -2.27 -14.03 0.05
N TRP A 47 -2.43 -14.85 1.09
CA TRP A 47 -2.01 -14.54 2.45
C TRP A 47 -0.87 -15.46 2.89
N THR A 48 -0.01 -14.96 3.77
CA THR A 48 1.03 -15.74 4.42
C THR A 48 0.72 -15.91 5.89
N LEU A 49 0.91 -17.13 6.38
CA LEU A 49 0.66 -17.51 7.76
C LEU A 49 1.98 -17.81 8.46
N VAL A 50 2.15 -17.27 9.67
CA VAL A 50 3.31 -17.56 10.54
C VAL A 50 2.85 -17.89 11.94
N ASN A 51 3.23 -19.06 12.44
CA ASN A 51 2.99 -19.49 13.81
C ASN A 51 4.30 -19.47 14.59
N GLN A 52 4.26 -19.06 15.86
CA GLN A 52 5.42 -19.19 16.71
C GLN A 52 5.71 -20.69 16.98
N PRO A 53 6.96 -21.16 16.80
CA PRO A 53 7.32 -22.54 17.09
C PRO A 53 6.96 -22.97 18.52
N GLY A 54 6.45 -24.20 18.65
CA GLY A 54 6.02 -24.77 19.93
C GLY A 54 4.67 -24.27 20.45
N GLY A 55 4.00 -23.37 19.74
CA GLY A 55 2.61 -22.98 20.03
C GLY A 55 1.59 -23.99 19.50
N SER A 56 0.39 -23.96 20.07
CA SER A 56 -0.81 -24.64 19.58
C SER A 56 -1.68 -23.64 18.81
N GLY A 57 -2.63 -24.14 18.02
CA GLY A 57 -3.58 -23.32 17.29
C GLY A 57 -3.11 -22.86 15.92
N ASN A 58 -4.01 -22.17 15.21
CA ASN A 58 -3.75 -21.64 13.88
C ASN A 58 -4.78 -20.58 13.49
N TRP A 59 -4.58 -19.93 12.34
CA TRP A 59 -5.69 -19.35 11.59
C TRP A 59 -6.42 -20.43 10.80
N PHE A 60 -7.74 -20.29 10.71
CA PHE A 60 -8.64 -21.16 9.97
C PHE A 60 -9.58 -20.33 9.10
N VAL A 61 -9.96 -20.86 7.95
CA VAL A 61 -11.08 -20.34 7.17
C VAL A 61 -12.33 -21.13 7.55
N THR A 62 -13.39 -20.45 7.97
CA THR A 62 -14.63 -21.10 8.44
C THR A 62 -15.86 -20.45 7.84
N SER A 63 -16.96 -21.22 7.79
CA SER A 63 -18.31 -20.77 7.45
C SER A 63 -19.33 -21.01 8.58
N GLY A 64 -18.86 -21.49 9.74
CA GLY A 64 -19.68 -21.91 10.86
C GLY A 64 -19.88 -20.81 11.89
N SER A 65 -20.91 -20.96 12.72
CA SER A 65 -21.17 -20.13 13.91
C SER A 65 -20.41 -20.60 15.17
N VAL A 66 -19.53 -21.59 15.02
CA VAL A 66 -18.62 -22.09 16.06
C VAL A 66 -17.21 -22.23 15.50
N SER A 67 -16.22 -22.00 16.35
CA SER A 67 -14.82 -22.07 15.99
C SER A 67 -14.38 -23.51 15.65
N PRO A 68 -13.48 -23.70 14.67
CA PRO A 68 -13.25 -25.02 14.08
C PRO A 68 -12.64 -26.09 15.00
N GLN A 69 -11.92 -25.67 16.04
CA GLN A 69 -11.16 -26.53 16.94
C GLN A 69 -11.75 -26.55 18.36
N SER A 70 -12.09 -25.40 18.94
CA SER A 70 -12.59 -25.32 20.32
C SER A 70 -14.12 -25.33 20.43
N ALA A 71 -14.84 -25.23 19.31
CA ALA A 71 -16.31 -25.13 19.26
C ALA A 71 -16.91 -23.95 20.04
N HIS A 72 -16.13 -22.87 20.22
CA HIS A 72 -16.60 -21.64 20.84
C HIS A 72 -17.49 -20.85 19.88
N SER A 73 -18.51 -20.17 20.39
CA SER A 73 -19.42 -19.39 19.54
C SER A 73 -18.67 -18.23 18.88
N ILE A 74 -18.80 -18.10 17.57
CA ILE A 74 -18.24 -17.01 16.76
C ILE A 74 -19.30 -16.52 15.77
N PRO A 75 -19.19 -15.28 15.26
CA PRO A 75 -20.24 -14.75 14.41
C PRO A 75 -20.17 -15.39 13.04
N LEU A 76 -21.28 -15.34 12.31
CA LEU A 76 -21.29 -15.72 10.90
C LEU A 76 -20.49 -14.71 10.06
N PRO A 77 -20.00 -15.11 8.87
CA PRO A 77 -19.33 -14.20 7.93
C PRO A 77 -20.14 -12.93 7.67
N THR A 78 -19.45 -11.80 7.49
CA THR A 78 -20.06 -10.50 7.17
C THR A 78 -20.22 -10.26 5.68
N GLU A 79 -19.40 -10.91 4.87
CA GLU A 79 -19.49 -10.97 3.42
C GLU A 79 -19.41 -12.43 2.98
N GLY A 80 -20.05 -12.76 1.86
CA GLY A 80 -19.97 -14.10 1.29
C GLY A 80 -20.38 -15.20 2.25
N THR A 81 -19.54 -16.22 2.37
CA THR A 81 -19.82 -17.45 3.14
C THR A 81 -18.68 -17.85 4.07
N LYS A 82 -17.55 -17.14 4.05
CA LYS A 82 -16.35 -17.52 4.80
C LYS A 82 -15.70 -16.32 5.45
N PHE A 83 -14.90 -16.58 6.48
CA PHE A 83 -14.00 -15.60 7.06
C PHE A 83 -12.79 -16.30 7.72
N ALA A 84 -11.78 -15.53 8.11
CA ALA A 84 -10.62 -16.02 8.83
C ALA A 84 -10.81 -15.88 10.34
N VAL A 85 -10.48 -16.92 11.11
CA VAL A 85 -10.53 -16.90 12.58
C VAL A 85 -9.36 -17.68 13.18
N THR A 86 -8.81 -17.22 14.29
CA THR A 86 -7.88 -18.00 15.10
C THR A 86 -8.64 -18.98 15.98
N ASP A 87 -8.06 -20.16 16.16
CA ASP A 87 -8.55 -21.12 17.14
C ASP A 87 -7.41 -22.00 17.64
N GLN A 88 -7.59 -22.59 18.82
CA GLN A 88 -6.51 -23.28 19.51
C GLN A 88 -6.98 -24.39 20.45
N SER A 89 -6.05 -25.21 20.92
CA SER A 89 -6.23 -26.16 22.04
C SER A 89 -5.26 -25.90 23.21
N GLY A 90 -4.60 -24.76 23.20
CA GLY A 90 -3.51 -24.39 24.10
C GLY A 90 -2.76 -23.17 23.55
N PRO A 91 -1.81 -22.62 24.33
CA PRO A 91 -1.19 -21.31 24.03
C PRO A 91 -0.56 -21.22 22.63
N GLY A 92 -0.83 -20.12 21.94
CA GLY A 92 -0.44 -19.88 20.56
C GLY A 92 -0.04 -18.43 20.29
N SER A 93 0.62 -18.23 19.16
CA SER A 93 0.85 -16.91 18.58
C SER A 93 0.84 -17.03 17.08
N HIS A 94 -0.05 -16.28 16.45
CA HIS A 94 -0.47 -16.49 15.08
C HIS A 94 -0.47 -15.17 14.31
N VAL A 95 0.14 -15.17 13.13
CA VAL A 95 0.18 -14.03 12.23
C VAL A 95 -0.38 -14.42 10.88
N LEU A 96 -1.28 -13.60 10.35
CA LEU A 96 -1.77 -13.66 8.98
C LEU A 96 -1.47 -12.32 8.31
N PHE A 97 -0.74 -12.31 7.19
CA PHE A 97 -0.33 -11.08 6.53
C PHE A 97 -0.35 -11.15 5.01
N GLN A 98 -0.44 -9.97 4.39
CA GLN A 98 -0.29 -9.78 2.94
C GLN A 98 0.52 -8.51 2.68
N ASP A 99 1.39 -8.57 1.68
CA ASP A 99 2.08 -7.39 1.16
C ASP A 99 1.15 -6.66 0.18
N ILE A 100 0.99 -5.36 0.37
CA ILE A 100 0.09 -4.50 -0.39
C ILE A 100 0.90 -3.38 -1.05
N SER A 101 0.73 -3.22 -2.37
CA SER A 101 1.28 -2.09 -3.11
C SER A 101 0.30 -0.92 -3.05
N LEU A 102 0.77 0.21 -2.53
CA LEU A 102 0.01 1.46 -2.44
C LEU A 102 0.59 2.40 -3.51
N GLU A 103 -0.12 2.60 -4.61
CA GLU A 103 0.37 3.42 -5.72
C GLU A 103 0.47 4.90 -5.37
N ALA A 104 1.51 5.58 -5.87
CA ALA A 104 1.63 7.02 -5.70
C ALA A 104 0.50 7.76 -6.43
N GLY A 105 0.08 8.91 -5.88
CA GLY A 105 -0.98 9.71 -6.49
C GLY A 105 -2.41 9.20 -6.24
N PHE A 106 -2.59 8.32 -5.25
CA PHE A 106 -3.90 7.87 -4.78
C PHE A 106 -4.04 8.13 -3.27
N GLN A 107 -5.28 8.38 -2.85
CA GLN A 107 -5.68 8.15 -1.46
C GLN A 107 -6.06 6.68 -1.31
N HIS A 108 -5.66 6.06 -0.20
CA HIS A 108 -5.91 4.64 0.08
C HIS A 108 -6.61 4.49 1.42
N ILE A 109 -7.85 4.01 1.41
CA ILE A 109 -8.62 3.75 2.63
C ILE A 109 -8.80 2.24 2.78
N LEU A 110 -8.16 1.69 3.82
CA LEU A 110 -8.37 0.31 4.26
C LEU A 110 -9.68 0.22 5.03
N SER A 111 -10.42 -0.86 4.84
CA SER A 111 -11.54 -1.24 5.70
C SER A 111 -11.61 -2.75 5.87
N PHE A 112 -12.09 -3.20 7.03
CA PHE A 112 -12.33 -4.60 7.34
C PHE A 112 -13.24 -4.73 8.57
N ASN A 113 -13.75 -5.94 8.77
CA ASN A 113 -14.45 -6.33 9.98
C ASN A 113 -13.55 -7.22 10.84
N TRP A 114 -13.62 -7.07 12.16
CA TRP A 114 -12.83 -7.85 13.09
C TRP A 114 -13.58 -8.22 14.39
N ILE A 115 -13.13 -9.32 15.01
CA ILE A 115 -13.50 -9.74 16.38
C ILE A 115 -12.25 -10.11 17.17
N ALA A 116 -12.33 -10.06 18.50
CA ALA A 116 -11.26 -10.47 19.41
C ALA A 116 -11.88 -11.05 20.68
N GLU A 117 -12.52 -12.21 20.55
CA GLU A 117 -13.34 -12.85 21.58
C GLU A 117 -12.43 -13.49 22.64
N ASN A 118 -12.43 -12.93 23.85
CA ASN A 118 -11.63 -13.46 24.96
C ASN A 118 -12.48 -14.31 25.92
N TRP A 119 -12.23 -15.61 25.95
CA TRP A 119 -12.95 -16.56 26.80
C TRP A 119 -12.40 -16.70 28.23
N ASP A 120 -11.24 -16.11 28.55
CA ASP A 120 -10.75 -16.00 29.95
C ASP A 120 -11.60 -14.98 30.75
N GLY A 121 -12.26 -14.06 30.06
CA GLY A 121 -13.20 -13.10 30.68
C GLY A 121 -12.55 -11.93 31.43
N ARG A 122 -11.20 -11.85 31.47
CA ARG A 122 -10.47 -10.79 32.20
C ARG A 122 -9.92 -9.66 31.33
N GLY A 123 -10.11 -9.73 30.01
CA GLY A 123 -9.74 -8.66 29.09
C GLY A 123 -8.31 -8.69 28.59
N LEU A 124 -7.76 -7.51 28.31
CA LEU A 124 -6.47 -7.37 27.66
C LEU A 124 -5.31 -7.75 28.58
N PHE A 125 -4.52 -8.74 28.15
CA PHE A 125 -3.21 -9.02 28.72
C PHE A 125 -2.13 -8.72 27.67
N ASN A 126 -1.38 -7.64 27.89
CA ASN A 126 -0.35 -7.19 26.96
C ASN A 126 0.96 -6.87 27.70
N PRO A 127 1.88 -7.84 27.83
CA PRO A 127 3.18 -7.64 28.48
C PRO A 127 4.22 -6.96 27.56
N GLY A 128 3.79 -6.37 26.43
CA GLY A 128 4.68 -5.70 25.48
C GLY A 128 5.37 -6.65 24.47
N THR A 129 4.83 -7.85 24.28
CA THR A 129 5.34 -8.86 23.32
C THR A 129 4.18 -9.68 22.75
N MET A 130 4.35 -10.26 21.56
CA MET A 130 3.43 -11.25 20.97
C MET A 130 3.93 -12.68 21.20
N ASN A 131 4.78 -12.93 22.20
CA ASN A 131 5.32 -14.25 22.49
C ASN A 131 4.40 -15.02 23.44
N GLN A 132 3.89 -16.20 23.04
CA GLN A 132 3.02 -17.01 23.91
C GLN A 132 3.71 -17.51 25.18
N ASN A 133 5.06 -17.53 25.23
CA ASN A 133 5.80 -17.96 26.42
C ASN A 133 5.88 -16.88 27.50
N THR A 134 5.57 -15.63 27.18
CA THR A 134 5.50 -14.54 28.18
C THR A 134 4.09 -14.48 28.73
N ARG A 135 3.90 -14.64 30.05
CA ARG A 135 2.59 -14.70 30.70
C ARG A 135 2.40 -13.55 31.71
N PRO A 136 1.18 -13.00 31.86
CA PRO A 136 -0.01 -13.26 31.05
C PRO A 136 0.03 -12.51 29.70
N ASN A 137 -0.45 -13.13 28.62
CA ASN A 137 -0.51 -12.54 27.28
C ASN A 137 -1.71 -13.07 26.50
N GLN A 138 -2.62 -12.18 26.14
CA GLN A 138 -3.83 -12.50 25.40
C GLN A 138 -4.34 -11.23 24.73
N GLN A 139 -4.10 -11.11 23.43
CA GLN A 139 -4.38 -9.89 22.68
C GLN A 139 -4.44 -10.16 21.17
N PHE A 140 -5.29 -9.38 20.50
CA PHE A 140 -5.29 -9.19 19.05
C PHE A 140 -4.80 -7.78 18.73
N ARG A 141 -4.05 -7.63 17.64
CA ARG A 141 -3.66 -6.33 17.10
C ARG A 141 -3.49 -6.40 15.60
N ILE A 142 -3.55 -5.23 14.97
CA ILE A 142 -3.36 -5.10 13.52
C ILE A 142 -2.31 -4.03 13.30
N ASP A 143 -1.28 -4.40 12.56
CA ASP A 143 -0.14 -3.53 12.32
C ASP A 143 0.12 -3.38 10.83
N LEU A 144 0.64 -2.21 10.47
CA LEU A 144 1.33 -2.00 9.21
C LEU A 144 2.84 -2.08 9.49
N VAL A 145 3.55 -2.89 8.73
CA VAL A 145 5.00 -3.08 8.89
C VAL A 145 5.71 -2.98 7.53
N PRO A 146 7.03 -2.75 7.49
CA PRO A 146 7.78 -2.79 6.24
C PRO A 146 7.76 -4.19 5.62
N VAL A 147 7.87 -4.26 4.29
CA VAL A 147 8.08 -5.54 3.61
C VAL A 147 9.35 -6.22 4.15
N GLY A 148 9.30 -7.54 4.31
CA GLY A 148 10.41 -8.32 4.87
C GLY A 148 10.48 -8.31 6.40
N PHE A 149 9.56 -7.64 7.10
CA PHE A 149 9.43 -7.77 8.54
C PHE A 149 9.17 -9.23 8.94
N THR A 150 9.99 -9.75 9.86
CA THR A 150 9.93 -11.14 10.34
C THR A 150 9.98 -11.26 11.87
N ASN A 151 10.22 -10.16 12.58
CA ASN A 151 10.37 -10.17 14.03
C ASN A 151 9.01 -10.14 14.76
N TRP A 152 8.19 -11.16 14.51
CA TRP A 152 6.79 -11.19 14.94
C TRP A 152 6.58 -11.38 16.44
N PHE A 153 7.54 -12.01 17.13
CA PHE A 153 7.32 -12.47 18.51
C PHE A 153 8.29 -11.88 19.53
N ALA A 154 9.36 -11.19 19.12
CA ALA A 154 10.28 -10.60 20.10
C ALA A 154 9.67 -9.35 20.78
N PRO A 155 10.12 -9.03 22.01
CA PRO A 155 9.87 -7.71 22.59
C PRO A 155 10.76 -6.64 21.91
N SER A 156 10.31 -5.39 21.79
CA SER A 156 8.92 -4.96 22.01
C SER A 156 8.02 -5.39 20.84
N SER A 157 6.76 -5.72 21.10
CA SER A 157 5.77 -6.06 20.05
C SER A 157 5.55 -4.92 19.03
N SER A 158 5.98 -3.70 19.35
CA SER A 158 5.92 -2.53 18.48
C SER A 158 7.27 -2.16 17.84
N ALA A 159 8.34 -2.93 18.06
CA ALA A 159 9.62 -2.66 17.43
C ALA A 159 9.55 -2.88 15.91
N GLY A 160 9.85 -1.85 15.13
CA GLY A 160 9.90 -1.93 13.67
C GLY A 160 8.54 -1.89 12.96
N ILE A 161 7.44 -1.61 13.67
CA ILE A 161 6.15 -1.34 13.03
C ILE A 161 6.15 0.06 12.41
N LEU A 162 5.46 0.23 11.28
CA LEU A 162 5.22 1.55 10.67
C LEU A 162 4.12 2.28 11.42
N THR A 163 3.02 1.57 11.67
CA THR A 163 1.92 2.06 12.50
C THR A 163 1.12 0.88 13.06
N ASN A 164 0.37 1.16 14.11
CA ASN A 164 -0.62 0.26 14.63
C ASN A 164 -2.00 0.71 14.09
N ILE A 165 -2.63 -0.16 13.30
CA ILE A 165 -3.94 0.08 12.68
C ILE A 165 -5.05 -0.15 13.72
N LEU A 166 -4.90 -1.20 14.53
CA LEU A 166 -5.77 -1.51 15.67
C LEU A 166 -4.91 -1.75 16.91
N ALA A 167 -5.15 -0.92 17.94
CA ALA A 167 -4.49 -1.06 19.24
C ALA A 167 -4.73 -2.46 19.82
N PRO A 168 -3.77 -3.00 20.58
CA PRO A 168 -3.95 -4.26 21.29
C PRO A 168 -5.30 -4.33 22.00
N VAL A 169 -6.08 -5.35 21.68
CA VAL A 169 -7.46 -5.51 22.15
C VAL A 169 -7.74 -6.95 22.53
N ALA A 170 -8.60 -7.10 23.53
CA ALA A 170 -9.25 -8.35 23.91
C ALA A 170 -10.62 -7.97 24.48
N GLN A 171 -11.70 -8.41 23.85
CA GLN A 171 -13.06 -8.04 24.28
C GLN A 171 -13.40 -8.75 25.59
N ASN A 172 -13.84 -8.01 26.60
CA ASN A 172 -14.22 -8.57 27.89
C ASN A 172 -15.48 -9.43 27.73
N ALA A 173 -15.30 -10.75 27.81
CA ALA A 173 -16.29 -11.77 27.51
C ALA A 173 -16.73 -11.75 26.03
N PRO A 174 -17.08 -12.92 25.46
CA PRO A 174 -17.45 -12.97 24.07
C PRO A 174 -18.73 -12.21 23.77
N VAL A 175 -18.67 -11.26 22.84
CA VAL A 175 -19.81 -10.45 22.40
C VAL A 175 -20.46 -11.03 21.14
N ASN A 176 -19.75 -11.88 20.42
CA ASN A 176 -20.21 -12.52 19.19
C ASN A 176 -20.69 -11.48 18.15
N GLN A 177 -19.94 -10.38 18.02
CA GLN A 177 -20.31 -9.23 17.22
C GLN A 177 -19.08 -8.65 16.50
N TRP A 178 -19.23 -8.47 15.19
CA TRP A 178 -18.23 -7.81 14.35
C TRP A 178 -18.09 -6.32 14.65
N ASN A 179 -16.85 -5.86 14.72
CA ASN A 179 -16.49 -4.45 14.71
C ASN A 179 -16.01 -4.08 13.30
N ASN A 180 -16.37 -2.89 12.83
CA ASN A 180 -15.82 -2.35 11.59
C ASN A 180 -14.68 -1.37 11.91
N LEU A 181 -13.63 -1.39 11.09
CA LEU A 181 -12.54 -0.41 11.17
C LEU A 181 -12.23 0.14 9.78
N THR A 182 -11.97 1.44 9.73
CA THR A 182 -11.36 2.11 8.57
C THR A 182 -10.03 2.73 8.97
N PHE A 183 -9.08 2.75 8.05
CA PHE A 183 -7.75 3.32 8.29
C PHE A 183 -7.20 3.97 7.03
N ASP A 184 -6.59 5.14 7.19
CA ASP A 184 -5.94 5.86 6.09
C ASP A 184 -4.53 5.34 5.86
N LEU A 185 -4.31 4.67 4.72
CA LEU A 185 -3.02 4.18 4.26
C LEU A 185 -2.30 5.16 3.32
N THR A 186 -2.92 6.28 2.99
CA THR A 186 -2.33 7.32 2.12
C THR A 186 -0.94 7.78 2.54
N PRO A 187 -0.57 7.86 3.84
CA PRO A 187 0.80 8.21 4.23
C PRO A 187 1.90 7.28 3.68
N TRP A 188 1.53 6.08 3.21
CA TRP A 188 2.45 5.11 2.59
C TRP A 188 2.24 4.94 1.07
N ALA A 189 1.49 5.85 0.43
CA ALA A 189 1.35 5.87 -1.03
C ALA A 189 2.72 6.00 -1.73
N GLY A 190 2.90 5.27 -2.82
CA GLY A 190 4.18 5.09 -3.52
C GLY A 190 5.09 4.00 -2.93
N SER A 191 4.59 3.17 -2.01
CA SER A 191 5.36 2.10 -1.35
C SER A 191 4.59 0.79 -1.30
N THR A 192 5.32 -0.32 -1.21
CA THR A 192 4.76 -1.60 -0.77
C THR A 192 4.94 -1.75 0.73
N VAL A 193 3.87 -2.10 1.43
CA VAL A 193 3.85 -2.31 2.90
C VAL A 193 3.21 -3.66 3.21
N ARG A 194 3.31 -4.12 4.45
CA ARG A 194 2.73 -5.39 4.91
C ARG A 194 1.63 -5.13 5.92
N LEU A 195 0.41 -5.55 5.59
CA LEU A 195 -0.73 -5.56 6.52
C LEU A 195 -0.72 -6.88 7.28
N ALA A 196 -0.64 -6.82 8.62
CA ALA A 196 -0.53 -8.01 9.47
C ALA A 196 -1.59 -8.01 10.58
N PHE A 197 -2.34 -9.11 10.64
CA PHE A 197 -3.24 -9.46 11.75
C PHE A 197 -2.47 -10.39 12.68
N ARG A 198 -2.32 -10.00 13.95
CA ARG A 198 -1.47 -10.70 14.92
C ARG A 198 -2.27 -11.00 16.17
N GLU A 199 -2.19 -12.25 16.59
CA GLU A 199 -2.88 -12.77 17.76
C GLU A 199 -1.88 -13.54 18.63
N VAL A 200 -2.08 -13.48 19.95
CA VAL A 200 -1.39 -14.29 20.94
C VAL A 200 -2.36 -14.63 22.05
N ASP A 201 -2.29 -15.86 22.55
CA ASP A 201 -3.07 -16.36 23.66
C ASP A 201 -2.26 -17.27 24.58
N ASN A 202 -2.46 -17.12 25.88
CA ASN A 202 -1.96 -18.07 26.86
C ASN A 202 -2.70 -18.06 28.22
N GLN A 203 -3.86 -17.41 28.30
CA GLN A 203 -4.68 -17.39 29.52
C GLN A 203 -5.87 -18.36 29.38
N TRP A 204 -6.54 -18.37 28.24
CA TRP A 204 -7.58 -19.35 27.86
C TRP A 204 -7.81 -19.27 26.34
N PHE A 205 -8.97 -19.72 25.83
CA PHE A 205 -9.30 -19.56 24.41
C PHE A 205 -9.47 -18.09 24.03
N PHE A 206 -9.03 -17.78 22.81
CA PHE A 206 -9.07 -16.46 22.23
C PHE A 206 -9.27 -16.57 20.72
N ASN A 207 -10.45 -16.14 20.25
CA ASN A 207 -10.80 -16.20 18.83
C ASN A 207 -10.76 -14.78 18.24
N ALA A 208 -9.66 -14.47 17.55
CA ALA A 208 -9.55 -13.29 16.72
C ALA A 208 -10.03 -13.63 15.31
N GLY A 209 -10.87 -12.77 14.72
CA GLY A 209 -11.41 -13.01 13.40
C GLY A 209 -11.34 -11.77 12.54
N VAL A 210 -11.24 -11.97 11.23
CA VAL A 210 -11.12 -10.92 10.22
C VAL A 210 -11.95 -11.31 9.00
N ASP A 211 -12.65 -10.33 8.44
CA ASP A 211 -13.43 -10.47 7.21
C ASP A 211 -13.49 -9.14 6.44
N GLN A 212 -13.89 -9.18 5.17
CA GLN A 212 -14.06 -8.00 4.31
C GLN A 212 -12.84 -7.08 4.20
N VAL A 213 -11.63 -7.64 4.15
CA VAL A 213 -10.42 -6.82 4.02
C VAL A 213 -10.34 -6.22 2.61
N LYS A 214 -10.49 -4.89 2.51
CA LYS A 214 -10.51 -4.18 1.23
C LYS A 214 -9.84 -2.82 1.32
N ILE A 215 -9.24 -2.39 0.21
CA ILE A 215 -8.68 -1.05 0.07
C ILE A 215 -9.45 -0.33 -1.05
N ALA A 216 -10.03 0.82 -0.72
CA ALA A 216 -10.55 1.75 -1.70
C ALA A 216 -9.44 2.74 -2.08
N SER A 217 -9.11 2.82 -3.37
CA SER A 217 -8.11 3.75 -3.88
C SER A 217 -8.75 4.78 -4.80
N THR A 218 -8.54 6.07 -4.53
CA THR A 218 -9.06 7.17 -5.34
C THR A 218 -7.91 8.06 -5.83
N PRO A 219 -7.82 8.38 -7.14
CA PRO A 219 -6.78 9.27 -7.63
C PRO A 219 -6.84 10.63 -6.91
N VAL A 220 -5.70 11.16 -6.49
CA VAL A 220 -5.62 12.56 -6.05
C VAL A 220 -5.62 13.43 -7.30
N SER A 221 -6.58 14.35 -7.40
CA SER A 221 -6.56 15.32 -8.49
C SER A 221 -5.37 16.25 -8.28
N VAL A 222 -4.41 16.19 -9.21
CA VAL A 222 -3.41 17.25 -9.33
C VAL A 222 -4.14 18.45 -9.95
N PRO A 223 -4.23 19.61 -9.28
CA PRO A 223 -4.71 20.82 -9.93
C PRO A 223 -3.83 21.05 -11.16
N GLU A 224 -4.41 21.10 -12.36
CA GLU A 224 -3.61 21.41 -13.53
C GLU A 224 -2.85 22.71 -13.27
N PRO A 225 -1.51 22.75 -13.47
CA PRO A 225 -0.81 24.01 -13.35
C PRO A 225 -1.46 24.97 -14.35
N ASN A 226 -1.78 26.17 -13.90
CA ASN A 226 -2.37 27.28 -14.68
C ASN A 226 -1.50 27.70 -15.90
N SER A 227 -0.50 26.90 -16.27
CA SER A 227 0.58 27.14 -17.22
C SER A 227 0.31 26.62 -18.62
N THR A 228 -0.81 25.94 -18.90
CA THR A 228 -1.20 25.60 -20.28
C THR A 228 -1.37 26.84 -21.16
N LEU A 229 -1.64 28.01 -20.58
CA LEU A 229 -1.62 29.30 -21.28
C LEU A 229 -0.23 29.96 -21.38
N GLY A 230 0.74 29.57 -20.55
CA GLY A 230 2.08 30.17 -20.52
C GLY A 230 3.02 29.68 -21.64
N LEU A 231 2.89 28.41 -22.04
CA LEU A 231 3.79 27.82 -23.06
C LEU A 231 3.46 28.27 -24.49
N PHE A 232 2.22 28.68 -24.78
CA PHE A 232 1.84 29.20 -26.10
C PHE A 232 2.22 30.68 -26.31
N VAL A 233 2.46 31.45 -25.25
CA VAL A 233 2.80 32.87 -25.35
C VAL A 233 4.29 33.10 -25.67
N LEU A 234 5.19 32.19 -25.27
CA LEU A 234 6.62 32.30 -25.61
C LEU A 234 6.94 31.90 -27.06
N GLY A 235 6.14 31.01 -27.67
CA GLY A 235 6.32 30.59 -29.07
C GLY A 235 5.93 31.65 -30.11
N SER A 236 5.01 32.56 -29.78
CA SER A 236 4.51 33.57 -30.72
C SER A 236 5.31 34.88 -30.74
N LEU A 237 6.08 35.17 -29.69
CA LEU A 237 6.98 36.35 -29.66
C LEU A 237 8.29 36.14 -30.44
N GLY A 238 8.74 34.88 -30.62
CA GLY A 238 9.99 34.56 -31.31
C GLY A 238 9.93 34.67 -32.85
N ILE A 239 8.76 34.47 -33.46
CA ILE A 239 8.63 34.46 -34.93
C ILE A 239 8.48 35.89 -35.50
N GLY A 240 7.88 36.81 -34.74
CA GLY A 240 7.64 38.20 -35.20
C GLY A 240 8.90 39.06 -35.36
N ALA A 241 9.95 38.80 -34.57
CA ALA A 241 11.18 39.60 -34.61
C ALA A 241 12.09 39.29 -35.81
N ILE A 242 12.02 38.07 -36.37
CA ILE A 242 12.87 37.65 -37.49
C ILE A 242 12.30 38.12 -38.84
N ALA A 243 10.98 38.23 -38.98
CA ALA A 243 10.34 38.69 -40.21
C ALA A 243 10.62 40.18 -40.50
N LYS A 244 10.70 41.03 -39.46
CA LYS A 244 10.87 42.48 -39.63
C LYS A 244 12.27 42.90 -40.10
N ARG A 245 13.30 42.06 -39.91
CA ARG A 245 14.68 42.38 -40.29
C ARG A 245 15.00 42.09 -41.76
N LYS A 246 14.21 41.23 -42.43
CA LYS A 246 14.39 40.90 -43.86
C LYS A 246 13.69 41.85 -44.82
N LEU A 247 12.65 42.57 -44.38
CA LEU A 247 11.91 43.49 -45.25
C LEU A 247 12.60 44.86 -45.44
N ASN A 248 13.41 45.32 -44.49
CA ASN A 248 14.11 46.60 -44.61
C ASN A 248 15.37 46.58 -45.48
N LYS A 249 15.90 45.41 -45.86
CA LYS A 249 17.09 45.31 -46.73
C LYS A 249 16.78 45.31 -48.23
N LYS A 250 15.51 45.19 -48.63
CA LYS A 250 15.13 45.15 -50.05
C LYS A 250 14.85 46.53 -50.66
N ASN A 251 14.75 47.58 -49.84
CA ASN A 251 14.42 48.93 -50.30
C ASN A 251 15.65 49.86 -50.43
N GLN A 252 16.88 49.36 -50.33
CA GLN A 252 18.09 50.17 -50.43
C GLN A 252 19.00 49.86 -51.62
N ASP A 253 18.70 48.84 -52.44
CA ASP A 253 19.58 48.44 -53.55
C ASP A 253 19.05 48.81 -54.96
N ASP A 254 17.90 49.49 -55.08
CA ASP A 254 17.30 49.88 -56.38
C ASP A 254 17.53 51.37 -56.76
N ASN A 255 18.49 52.06 -56.14
CA ASN A 255 18.93 53.38 -56.59
C ASN A 255 20.46 53.42 -56.60
N LEU A 256 21.07 53.13 -57.76
CA LEU A 256 22.27 53.78 -58.32
C LEU A 256 22.79 52.97 -59.53
N ASN A 257 22.67 53.58 -60.71
CA ASN A 257 23.40 53.39 -61.98
C ASN A 257 23.76 51.97 -62.45
#